data_AF-A0A932NYF9-F1
#
_entry.id   AF-A0A932NYF9-F1
#
_cell.length_a   1.000
_cell.length_b   1.000
_cell.length_c   1.000
_cell.angle_alpha   90.00
_cell.angle_beta   90.00
_cell.angle_gamma   90.00
#
_symmetry.space_group_name_H-M   'P 1'
#
loop_
_entity.id
_entity.type
_entity.pdbx_description
1 polymer ?
#
loop_
_entity_poly.entity_id
_entity_poly.type
_entity_poly.pdbx_seq_one_letter_code
_entity_poly.pdbx_strand_id
1 'polypeptide(L)' 'MALTRAFRETVVARAERDRRFRQAMLTEAINELLSGDVEAGKFLLRDYINATIIFDIAMQDP' A
#
# COMPACT_ATOMS: atom_id res chain seq x y z
N MET A 1 5.10 -13.73 -3.51
CA MET A 1 5.96 -14.08 -2.35
C MET A 1 5.38 -13.44 -1.10
N ALA A 2 5.37 -14.13 0.04
CA ALA A 2 4.79 -13.60 1.27
C ALA A 2 5.65 -12.42 1.76
N LEU A 3 5.13 -11.19 1.64
CA LEU A 3 5.63 -10.06 2.43
C LEU A 3 5.65 -10.53 3.89
N THR A 4 6.83 -10.62 4.49
CA THR A 4 6.96 -10.95 5.90
C THR A 4 6.21 -9.90 6.71
N ARG A 5 5.63 -10.31 7.85
CA ARG A 5 4.81 -9.44 8.70
C ARG A 5 5.53 -8.11 9.01
N ALA A 6 6.83 -8.18 9.24
CA ALA A 6 7.71 -7.04 9.46
C ALA A 6 7.74 -6.05 8.28
N PHE A 7 7.83 -6.52 7.03
CA PHE A 7 7.83 -5.61 5.86
C PHE A 7 6.51 -4.84 5.74
N ARG A 8 5.38 -5.49 6.04
CA ARG A 8 4.08 -4.82 6.07
C ARG A 8 4.00 -3.76 7.16
N GLU A 9 4.48 -4.08 8.37
CA GLU A 9 4.53 -3.13 9.48
C GLU A 9 5.37 -1.88 9.12
N THR A 10 6.51 -2.04 8.43
CA THR A 10 7.33 -0.90 8.00
C THR A 10 6.64 -0.03 6.94
N VAL A 11 5.97 -0.65 5.97
CA VAL A 11 5.25 0.07 4.90
C VAL A 11 4.06 0.83 5.48
N VAL A 12 3.29 0.20 6.37
CA VAL A 12 2.14 0.82 7.06
C VAL A 12 2.60 2.02 7.91
N ALA A 13 3.58 1.82 8.80
CA ALA A 13 4.09 2.89 9.67
C ALA A 13 4.69 4.07 8.88
N ARG A 14 5.19 3.83 7.65
CA ARG A 14 5.60 4.90 6.76
C ARG A 14 4.41 5.55 6.06
N ALA A 15 3.45 4.75 5.59
CA ALA A 15 2.25 5.23 4.94
C ALA A 15 1.42 6.15 5.85
N GLU A 16 1.34 5.91 7.15
CA GLU A 16 0.63 6.79 8.09
C GLU A 16 1.22 8.21 8.11
N ARG A 17 2.54 8.33 8.31
CA ARG A 17 3.23 9.61 8.52
C ARG A 17 3.67 10.34 7.24
N ASP A 18 3.76 9.65 6.12
CA ASP A 18 4.32 10.20 4.87
C ASP A 18 3.30 10.20 3.73
N ARG A 19 2.66 11.37 3.52
CA ARG A 19 1.71 11.57 2.42
C ARG A 19 2.34 11.39 1.04
N ARG A 20 3.62 11.78 0.86
CA ARG A 20 4.31 11.64 -0.43
C ARG A 20 4.56 10.17 -0.73
N PHE A 21 4.89 9.38 0.29
CA PHE A 21 5.02 7.94 0.15
C PHE A 21 3.71 7.29 -0.29
N ARG A 22 2.56 7.64 0.32
CA ARG A 22 1.24 7.16 -0.13
C ARG A 22 0.96 7.52 -1.59
N GLN A 23 1.26 8.75 -2.00
CA GLN A 23 1.09 9.19 -3.39
C GLN A 23 1.97 8.38 -4.35
N ALA A 24 3.24 8.14 -4.01
CA ALA A 24 4.14 7.35 -4.82
C ALA A 24 3.64 5.91 -5.00
N MET A 25 3.17 5.26 -3.92
CA MET A 25 2.59 3.91 -3.98
C MET A 25 1.40 3.86 -4.96
N LEU A 26 0.50 4.84 -4.89
CA LEU A 26 -0.65 4.90 -5.80
C LEU A 26 -0.23 5.18 -7.24
N THR A 27 0.72 6.08 -7.46
CA THR A 27 1.27 6.38 -8.79
C THR A 27 1.89 5.14 -9.43
N GLU A 28 2.68 4.38 -8.69
CA GLU A 28 3.31 3.15 -9.19
C GLU A 28 2.26 2.09 -9.52
N ALA A 29 1.26 1.89 -8.66
CA ALA A 29 0.15 0.99 -8.94
C ALA A 29 -0.60 1.36 -10.24
N ILE A 30 -0.87 2.64 -10.46
CA ILE A 30 -1.55 3.13 -11.68
C ILE A 30 -0.65 2.96 -12.90
N ASN A 31 0.64 3.26 -12.78
CA ASN A 31 1.58 3.10 -13.89
C ASN A 31 1.66 1.65 -14.37
N GLU A 32 1.65 0.66 -13.46
CA GLU A 32 1.62 -0.75 -13.85
C GLU A 32 0.30 -1.16 -14.51
N LEU A 33 -0.83 -0.62 -14.03
CA LEU A 33 -2.12 -0.85 -14.71
C LEU A 33 -2.11 -0.26 -16.14
N LEU A 34 -1.50 0.91 -16.33
CA LEU A 34 -1.39 1.57 -17.64
C LEU A 34 -0.35 0.93 -18.55
N SER A 35 0.70 0.32 -18.00
CA SER A 35 1.74 -0.41 -18.75
C SER A 35 1.21 -1.75 -19.30
N GLY A 36 0.09 -2.23 -18.77
CA GLY A 36 -0.53 -3.51 -19.11
C GLY A 36 -0.15 -4.64 -18.16
N ASP A 37 0.72 -4.41 -17.17
CA ASP A 37 0.97 -5.35 -16.09
C ASP A 37 -0.12 -5.25 -15.01
N VAL A 38 -1.29 -5.79 -15.37
CA VAL A 38 -2.49 -5.74 -14.53
C VAL A 38 -2.30 -6.49 -13.20
N GLU A 39 -1.50 -7.56 -13.18
CA GLU A 39 -1.28 -8.33 -11.95
C GLU A 39 -0.38 -7.57 -10.97
N ALA A 40 0.70 -6.95 -11.45
CA ALA A 40 1.52 -6.07 -10.62
C ALA A 40 0.73 -4.86 -10.12
N GLY A 41 -0.03 -4.20 -11.00
CA GLY A 41 -0.86 -3.05 -10.64
C GLY A 41 -1.90 -3.38 -9.56
N LYS A 42 -2.62 -4.50 -9.67
CA LYS A 42 -3.55 -4.98 -8.64
C LYS A 42 -2.86 -5.29 -7.31
N PHE A 43 -1.68 -5.88 -7.37
CA PHE A 43 -0.90 -6.22 -6.19
C PHE A 43 -0.51 -4.94 -5.42
N LEU A 44 0.07 -3.96 -6.11
CA LEU A 44 0.47 -2.67 -5.53
C LEU A 44 -0.73 -1.88 -5.01
N LEU A 45 -1.85 -1.89 -5.75
CA LEU A 45 -3.08 -1.21 -5.32
C LEU A 45 -3.65 -1.82 -4.03
N ARG A 46 -3.59 -3.16 -3.88
CA ARG A 46 -4.00 -3.84 -2.64
C ARG A 46 -3.10 -3.42 -1.47
N ASP A 47 -1.80 -3.35 -1.69
CA ASP A 47 -0.86 -2.92 -0.66
C ASP A 47 -1.09 -1.46 -0.24
N TYR A 48 -1.38 -0.57 -1.20
CA TYR A 48 -1.80 0.80 -0.92
C TYR A 48 -3.07 0.84 -0.05
N ILE A 49 -4.15 0.17 -0.46
CA ILE A 49 -5.41 0.13 0.28
C ILE A 49 -5.21 -0.40 1.71
N ASN A 50 -4.47 -1.49 1.85
CA ASN A 50 -4.16 -2.06 3.16
C ASN A 50 -3.43 -1.04 4.03
N ALA A 51 -2.41 -0.38 3.49
CA ALA A 51 -1.57 0.56 4.21
C ALA A 51 -2.24 1.89 4.55
N THR A 52 -3.34 2.27 3.88
CA THR A 52 -3.98 3.58 4.08
C THR A 52 -5.40 3.54 4.63
N ILE A 53 -6.10 2.41 4.56
CA ILE A 53 -7.50 2.30 4.99
C ILE A 53 -7.64 1.23 6.07
N ILE A 54 -7.17 0.01 5.81
CA ILE A 54 -7.51 -1.15 6.65
C ILE A 54 -6.73 -1.15 7.97
N PHE A 55 -5.47 -0.69 7.98
CA PHE A 55 -4.71 -0.57 9.22
C PHE A 55 -5.05 0.67 10.05
N ASP A 56 -5.51 1.76 9.43
CA ASP A 56 -5.99 2.95 10.14
C ASP A 56 -7.25 2.61 10.97
N ILE A 57 -8.13 1.76 10.42
CA ILE A 57 -9.28 1.19 11.14
C ILE A 57 -8.84 0.23 12.24
N ALA A 58 -7.76 -0.55 12.05
CA ALA A 58 -7.26 -1.49 13.04
C ALA A 58 -6.48 -0.83 14.20
N MET A 59 -5.97 0.38 14.03
CA MET A 59 -5.36 1.19 15.10
C MET A 59 -6.37 2.10 15.82
N GLN A 60 -7.58 2.24 15.26
CA GLN A 60 -8.73 2.86 15.91
C GLN A 60 -9.59 1.76 16.58
N ASP A 61 -9.13 1.21 17.69
CA ASP A 61 -10.07 0.53 18.60
C ASP A 61 -11.01 1.60 19.23
N PRO A 62 -12.30 1.27 19.49
CA PRO A 62 -13.29 2.20 20.06
C PRO A 62 -13.02 2.64 21.51
#